data_AF-A0A3E5EQP9-F1
#
_entry.id   AF-A0A3E5EQP9-F1
#
_cell.length_a   1.000
_cell.length_b   1.000
_cell.length_c   1.000
_cell.angle_alpha   90.00
_cell.angle_beta   90.00
_cell.angle_gamma   90.00
#
_symmetry.space_group_name_H-M   'P 1'
#
loop_
_entity.id
_entity.type
_entity.pdbx_description
1 polymer ?
#
loop_
_entity_poly.entity_id
_entity_poly.type
_entity_poly.pdbx_seq_one_letter_code
_entity_poly.pdbx_strand_id
1 'polypeptide(L)'
;MAKFCSKCGNELKEGARFCSVCGNPVKQVQSAQSATTAAGTNEERQGVSSQQQGFTAQDMQYQQMAGSAAPVKKNKNLWLLAIPAALLVILLVIFGIKAVLSPAYLKPVKYMEKAFNKQDIDLMKKAVPDEYAEWMTDDIVDYMFDLDSDYKITIKVTDKEKIAKKDLEETLIDDYYVLDSIAEDAKAGYILEAEATLKQDGEKDTQDITLVVVKVDGKWVIVSGL
;
A
#
# COMPACT_ATOMS: atom_id res chain seq x y z
N MET A 1 -15.74 28.14 -15.43
CA MET A 1 -16.50 27.10 -14.69
C MET A 1 -15.51 26.05 -14.25
N ALA A 2 -15.43 25.74 -12.96
CA ALA A 2 -14.57 24.68 -12.45
C ALA A 2 -14.97 23.33 -13.08
N LYS A 3 -13.98 22.57 -13.56
CA LYS A 3 -14.19 21.20 -14.08
C LYS A 3 -13.81 20.23 -12.97
N PHE A 4 -14.58 19.16 -12.81
CA PHE A 4 -14.34 18.15 -11.77
C PHE A 4 -14.05 16.80 -12.40
N CYS A 5 -13.25 15.98 -11.71
CA CYS A 5 -12.94 14.63 -12.13
C CYS A 5 -14.20 13.76 -12.11
N SER A 6 -14.53 13.12 -13.23
CA SER A 6 -15.69 12.22 -13.35
C SER A 6 -15.57 10.95 -12.50
N LYS A 7 -14.38 10.65 -11.94
CA LYS A 7 -14.14 9.45 -11.14
C LYS A 7 -14.10 9.71 -9.63
N CYS A 8 -13.46 10.80 -9.19
CA CYS A 8 -13.29 11.07 -7.76
C CYS A 8 -13.90 12.40 -7.29
N GLY A 9 -14.45 13.21 -8.20
CA GLY A 9 -15.08 14.49 -7.85
C GLY A 9 -14.12 15.62 -7.53
N ASN A 10 -12.80 15.41 -7.54
CA ASN A 10 -11.84 16.49 -7.26
C ASN A 10 -11.83 17.54 -8.37
N GLU A 11 -11.62 18.81 -8.00
CA GLU A 11 -11.47 19.90 -8.96
C GLU A 11 -10.22 19.68 -9.83
N LEU A 12 -10.35 19.95 -11.12
CA LEU A 12 -9.31 19.78 -12.12
C LEU A 12 -8.78 21.16 -12.49
N LYS A 13 -7.46 21.32 -12.40
CA LYS A 13 -6.77 22.49 -12.93
C LYS A 13 -7.01 22.62 -14.43
N GLU A 14 -7.17 23.85 -14.91
CA GLU A 14 -7.31 24.10 -16.34
C GLU A 14 -6.10 23.54 -17.10
N GLY A 15 -6.34 22.84 -18.20
CA GLY A 15 -5.26 22.20 -18.96
C GLY A 15 -4.72 20.89 -18.36
N ALA A 16 -5.29 20.36 -17.26
CA ALA A 16 -4.88 19.05 -16.73
C ALA A 16 -5.24 17.90 -17.71
N ARG A 17 -4.25 17.06 -18.03
CA ARG A 17 -4.43 15.83 -18.84
C ARG A 17 -4.82 14.62 -17.99
N PHE A 18 -4.54 14.68 -16.68
CA PHE A 18 -4.83 13.64 -15.68
C PHE A 18 -5.25 14.29 -14.36
N CYS A 19 -6.08 13.60 -13.58
CA CYS A 19 -6.45 14.05 -12.24
C CYS A 19 -5.27 13.90 -11.27
N SER A 20 -4.91 14.96 -10.56
CA SER A 20 -3.81 14.96 -9.58
C SER A 20 -4.08 14.09 -8.34
N VAL A 21 -5.35 13.78 -8.06
CA VAL A 21 -5.74 13.03 -6.86
C VAL A 21 -5.90 11.53 -7.15
N CYS A 22 -6.50 11.16 -8.29
CA CYS A 22 -6.79 9.75 -8.59
C CYS A 22 -6.13 9.21 -9.86
N GLY A 23 -5.37 10.03 -10.59
CA GLY A 23 -4.64 9.63 -11.80
C GLY A 23 -5.49 9.41 -13.05
N ASN A 24 -6.81 9.59 -12.99
CA ASN A 24 -7.69 9.31 -14.14
C ASN A 24 -7.45 10.32 -15.29
N PRO A 25 -7.29 9.89 -16.55
CA PRO A 25 -7.13 10.80 -17.69
C PRO A 25 -8.37 11.67 -17.90
N VAL A 26 -8.14 12.94 -18.22
CA VAL A 26 -9.18 13.93 -18.49
C VAL A 26 -9.21 14.18 -19.98
N LYS A 27 -10.33 13.85 -20.65
CA LYS A 27 -10.53 14.21 -22.06
C LYS A 27 -10.71 15.72 -22.18
N GLN A 28 -9.70 16.40 -22.69
CA GLN A 28 -9.82 17.81 -23.06
C GLN A 28 -10.55 17.93 -24.40
N VAL A 29 -11.69 18.60 -24.40
CA VAL A 29 -12.29 19.13 -25.62
C VAL A 29 -11.70 20.53 -25.80
N GLN A 30 -10.72 20.64 -26.69
CA GLN A 30 -10.03 21.88 -26.97
C GLN A 30 -10.76 22.58 -28.13
N SER A 31 -11.43 23.69 -27.81
CA SER A 31 -11.85 24.70 -28.78
C SER A 31 -10.60 25.33 -29.39
N ALA A 32 -10.43 25.16 -30.70
CA ALA A 32 -9.33 25.75 -31.47
C ALA A 32 -9.89 26.62 -32.61
N GLN A 33 -9.54 27.91 -32.59
CA GLN A 33 -9.31 28.77 -33.76
C GLN A 33 -7.80 29.02 -33.79
N SER A 34 -7.03 29.06 -34.86
CA SER A 34 -7.12 28.61 -36.26
C SER A 34 -5.69 28.80 -36.82
N ALA A 35 -5.16 27.86 -37.60
CA ALA A 35 -4.25 28.13 -38.72
C ALA A 35 -4.05 26.88 -39.59
N THR A 36 -4.87 26.82 -40.64
CA THR A 36 -4.77 26.12 -41.93
C THR A 36 -3.33 26.19 -42.50
N THR A 37 -2.78 25.18 -43.20
CA THR A 37 -3.01 24.95 -44.65
C THR A 37 -2.53 23.57 -45.15
N ALA A 38 -3.47 22.84 -45.78
CA ALA A 38 -3.45 21.90 -46.93
C ALA A 38 -2.48 20.70 -46.95
N ALA A 39 -2.79 19.50 -47.46
CA ALA A 39 -3.86 18.94 -48.30
C ALA A 39 -3.91 17.40 -48.02
N GLY A 40 -4.95 16.61 -48.29
CA GLY A 40 -6.22 16.85 -48.97
C GLY A 40 -7.15 15.61 -48.86
N THR A 41 -8.30 15.77 -49.52
CA THR A 41 -9.37 14.83 -49.92
C THR A 41 -10.34 14.27 -48.87
N ASN A 42 -11.53 14.91 -48.86
CA ASN A 42 -12.87 14.36 -48.61
C ASN A 42 -13.12 13.10 -49.52
N GLU A 43 -14.11 12.23 -49.36
CA GLU A 43 -15.51 12.48 -49.00
C GLU A 43 -16.25 11.18 -48.65
N GLU A 44 -17.32 11.40 -47.90
CA GLU A 44 -18.40 10.54 -47.44
C GLU A 44 -19.29 9.98 -48.58
N ARG A 45 -19.77 8.73 -48.48
CA ARG A 45 -21.22 8.39 -48.62
C ARG A 45 -21.52 6.87 -48.59
N GLN A 46 -22.52 6.56 -47.76
CA GLN A 46 -23.73 5.75 -48.02
C GLN A 46 -23.66 4.36 -48.69
N GLY A 47 -24.26 3.39 -48.01
CA GLY A 47 -24.83 2.15 -48.56
C GLY A 47 -25.30 1.26 -47.41
N VAL A 48 -26.54 1.38 -46.94
CA VAL A 48 -27.70 0.55 -47.33
C VAL A 48 -27.36 -0.93 -47.47
N SER A 49 -27.88 -1.73 -46.53
CA SER A 49 -28.15 -3.15 -46.75
C SER A 49 -29.28 -3.59 -45.81
N SER A 50 -30.49 -3.56 -46.35
CA SER A 50 -31.61 -4.35 -45.91
C SER A 50 -31.51 -5.75 -46.52
N GLN A 51 -31.78 -6.79 -45.73
CA GLN A 51 -32.58 -7.91 -46.24
C GLN A 51 -33.30 -8.62 -45.10
N GLN A 52 -34.61 -8.60 -45.24
CA GLN A 52 -35.64 -9.24 -44.42
C GLN A 52 -35.73 -10.73 -44.75
N GLN A 53 -36.26 -11.49 -43.79
CA GLN A 53 -37.34 -12.49 -43.93
C GLN A 53 -37.46 -13.18 -42.55
N GLY A 54 -38.59 -13.33 -41.88
CA GLY A 54 -40.00 -13.09 -42.14
C GLY A 54 -40.83 -14.05 -41.25
N PHE A 55 -42.05 -13.65 -40.88
CA PHE A 55 -43.14 -14.42 -40.22
C PHE A 55 -43.05 -14.71 -38.71
N THR A 56 -44.10 -14.73 -37.89
CA THR A 56 -45.33 -13.92 -37.60
C THR A 56 -46.07 -14.66 -36.47
N ALA A 57 -46.81 -13.94 -35.61
CA ALA A 57 -48.05 -14.31 -34.90
C ALA A 57 -48.14 -15.68 -34.16
N GLN A 58 -48.27 -15.71 -32.83
CA GLN A 58 -49.52 -15.66 -32.05
C GLN A 58 -50.42 -16.93 -32.13
N ASP A 59 -50.97 -17.28 -30.97
CA ASP A 59 -52.07 -18.23 -30.69
C ASP A 59 -51.73 -19.74 -30.73
N MET A 60 -51.70 -20.38 -29.55
CA MET A 60 -52.83 -21.10 -28.90
C MET A 60 -52.98 -22.53 -29.43
N GLN A 61 -52.96 -23.50 -28.52
CA GLN A 61 -54.12 -24.37 -28.22
C GLN A 61 -53.72 -25.77 -27.72
N TYR A 62 -53.95 -25.97 -26.42
CA TYR A 62 -54.59 -27.12 -25.75
C TYR A 62 -54.05 -28.56 -25.89
N GLN A 63 -53.62 -29.05 -24.72
CA GLN A 63 -54.32 -30.08 -23.92
C GLN A 63 -54.04 -31.57 -24.21
N GLN A 64 -53.50 -32.24 -23.19
CA GLN A 64 -53.94 -33.53 -22.62
C GLN A 64 -52.99 -33.86 -21.45
N MET A 65 -53.34 -33.62 -20.17
CA MET A 65 -54.28 -34.28 -19.26
C MET A 65 -53.72 -35.47 -18.48
N ALA A 66 -54.03 -35.43 -17.16
CA ALA A 66 -54.05 -36.49 -16.14
C ALA A 66 -52.74 -36.95 -15.46
N GLY A 67 -52.75 -36.92 -14.12
CA GLY A 67 -51.93 -37.82 -13.29
C GLY A 67 -51.27 -37.18 -12.06
N SER A 68 -51.90 -37.37 -10.90
CA SER A 68 -51.49 -36.94 -9.56
C SER A 68 -50.11 -37.42 -9.09
N ALA A 69 -49.37 -36.57 -8.35
CA ALA A 69 -48.71 -36.84 -7.05
C ALA A 69 -47.64 -35.75 -6.72
N ALA A 70 -47.68 -35.19 -5.53
CA ALA A 70 -46.68 -34.24 -5.00
C ALA A 70 -45.53 -34.98 -4.26
N PRO A 71 -44.48 -34.30 -3.75
CA PRO A 71 -43.47 -33.53 -4.48
C PRO A 71 -42.03 -33.88 -4.02
N VAL A 72 -41.05 -34.03 -4.92
CA VAL A 72 -39.62 -33.92 -4.54
C VAL A 72 -38.79 -33.48 -5.75
N LYS A 73 -38.10 -32.33 -5.67
CA LYS A 73 -36.63 -32.15 -5.90
C LYS A 73 -36.24 -30.74 -6.39
N LYS A 74 -35.18 -30.24 -5.73
CA LYS A 74 -34.09 -29.37 -6.21
C LYS A 74 -34.46 -27.97 -6.71
N ASN A 75 -34.26 -26.98 -5.85
CA ASN A 75 -34.00 -25.61 -6.26
C ASN A 75 -32.55 -25.50 -6.82
N LYS A 76 -32.43 -25.45 -8.15
CA LYS A 76 -31.17 -25.08 -8.82
C LYS A 76 -31.00 -23.55 -8.77
N ASN A 77 -30.63 -23.04 -7.60
CA ASN A 77 -30.41 -21.60 -7.42
C ASN A 77 -29.16 -21.28 -6.58
N LEU A 78 -28.29 -22.27 -6.30
CA LEU A 78 -27.13 -22.09 -5.41
C LEU A 78 -25.82 -21.70 -6.13
N TRP A 79 -25.80 -21.62 -7.47
CA TRP A 79 -24.58 -21.31 -8.22
C TRP A 79 -24.38 -19.81 -8.53
N LEU A 80 -25.26 -18.91 -8.07
CA LEU A 80 -25.07 -17.47 -8.31
C LEU A 80 -24.35 -16.73 -7.17
N LEU A 81 -23.91 -17.42 -6.11
CA LEU A 81 -23.13 -16.83 -5.01
C LEU A 81 -21.68 -17.33 -4.91
N ALA A 82 -21.31 -18.38 -5.65
CA ALA A 82 -19.94 -18.92 -5.60
C ALA A 82 -18.93 -18.08 -6.40
N ILE A 83 -19.38 -17.33 -7.43
CA ILE A 83 -18.49 -16.50 -8.27
C ILE A 83 -18.01 -15.24 -7.53
N PRO A 84 -18.85 -14.43 -6.86
CA PRO A 84 -18.36 -13.27 -6.12
C PRO A 84 -17.53 -13.66 -4.89
N ALA A 85 -17.81 -14.80 -4.25
CA ALA A 85 -17.03 -15.28 -3.11
C ALA A 85 -15.64 -15.82 -3.53
N ALA A 86 -15.56 -16.60 -4.62
CA ALA A 86 -14.28 -17.07 -5.13
C ALA A 86 -13.42 -15.92 -5.68
N LEU A 87 -14.01 -14.94 -6.36
CA LEU A 87 -13.30 -13.73 -6.78
C LEU A 87 -12.91 -12.83 -5.61
N LEU A 88 -13.71 -12.72 -4.54
CA LEU A 88 -13.31 -12.03 -3.30
C LEU A 88 -12.19 -12.77 -2.58
N VAL A 89 -12.20 -14.09 -2.52
CA VAL A 89 -11.10 -14.88 -1.94
C VAL A 89 -9.86 -14.78 -2.81
N ILE A 90 -9.98 -14.84 -4.14
CA ILE A 90 -8.85 -14.66 -5.06
C ILE A 90 -8.34 -13.21 -5.01
N LEU A 91 -9.20 -12.20 -4.87
CA LEU A 91 -8.79 -10.80 -4.65
C LEU A 91 -8.19 -10.62 -3.26
N LEU A 92 -8.68 -11.26 -2.20
CA LEU A 92 -8.07 -11.27 -0.87
C LEU A 92 -6.79 -12.10 -0.82
N VAL A 93 -6.57 -13.04 -1.74
CA VAL A 93 -5.31 -13.75 -1.89
C VAL A 93 -4.35 -12.90 -2.74
N ILE A 94 -4.79 -12.25 -3.81
CA ILE A 94 -3.95 -11.38 -4.66
C ILE A 94 -3.61 -10.05 -3.95
N PHE A 95 -4.55 -9.43 -3.24
CA PHE A 95 -4.32 -8.25 -2.40
C PHE A 95 -3.81 -8.62 -0.99
N GLY A 96 -4.28 -9.71 -0.40
CA GLY A 96 -3.90 -10.10 0.98
C GLY A 96 -2.62 -10.93 1.08
N ILE A 97 -2.05 -11.43 -0.02
CA ILE A 97 -0.65 -11.91 0.01
C ILE A 97 0.32 -10.74 0.20
N LYS A 98 -0.03 -9.50 -0.18
CA LYS A 98 0.78 -8.33 0.20
C LYS A 98 0.62 -7.94 1.68
N ALA A 99 -0.27 -8.59 2.44
CA ALA A 99 -0.78 -8.06 3.71
C ALA A 99 -0.34 -8.77 4.99
N VAL A 100 0.60 -9.73 4.99
CA VAL A 100 1.00 -10.39 6.27
C VAL A 100 2.51 -10.46 6.54
N LEU A 101 3.36 -10.19 5.55
CA LEU A 101 4.80 -10.06 5.80
C LEU A 101 5.14 -8.57 5.84
N SER A 102 5.19 -8.00 7.05
CA SER A 102 5.74 -6.65 7.22
C SER A 102 7.11 -6.57 6.53
N PRO A 103 7.38 -5.50 5.77
CA PRO A 103 8.65 -5.34 5.07
C PRO A 103 9.85 -5.63 5.97
N ALA A 104 10.87 -6.29 5.41
CA ALA A 104 12.02 -6.73 6.20
C ALA A 104 12.74 -5.59 6.94
N TYR A 105 12.74 -4.37 6.38
CA TYR A 105 13.34 -3.18 7.01
C TYR A 105 12.59 -2.69 8.26
N LEU A 106 11.31 -3.05 8.45
CA LEU A 106 10.55 -2.72 9.67
C LEU A 106 10.81 -3.70 10.82
N LYS A 107 11.48 -4.81 10.53
CA LYS A 107 11.80 -5.84 11.54
C LYS A 107 12.59 -5.29 12.73
N PRO A 108 13.69 -4.51 12.54
CA PRO A 108 14.40 -3.93 13.68
C PRO A 108 13.57 -2.91 14.47
N VAL A 109 12.70 -2.12 13.83
CA VAL A 109 11.76 -1.21 14.53
C VAL A 109 10.84 -1.99 15.47
N LYS A 110 10.30 -3.13 15.02
CA LYS A 110 9.48 -4.01 15.86
C LYS A 110 10.27 -4.69 16.97
N TYR A 111 11.54 -4.98 16.74
CA TYR A 111 12.42 -5.50 17.78
C TYR A 111 12.66 -4.44 18.85
N MET A 112 12.93 -3.20 18.45
CA MET A 112 13.10 -2.07 19.35
C MET A 112 11.84 -1.81 20.19
N GLU A 113 10.66 -1.71 19.56
CA GLU A 113 9.39 -1.54 20.29
C GLU A 113 9.16 -2.67 21.32
N LYS A 114 9.45 -3.92 20.95
CA LYS A 114 9.30 -5.05 21.87
C LYS A 114 10.36 -5.06 22.96
N ALA A 115 11.58 -4.63 22.65
CA ALA A 115 12.66 -4.55 23.61
C ALA A 115 12.29 -3.61 24.75
N PHE A 116 11.79 -2.40 24.45
CA PHE A 116 11.31 -1.48 25.46
C PHE A 116 10.12 -2.03 26.25
N ASN A 117 9.07 -2.50 25.57
CA ASN A 117 7.86 -2.99 26.24
C ASN A 117 8.05 -4.25 27.09
N LYS A 118 9.14 -5.00 26.87
CA LYS A 118 9.44 -6.24 27.59
C LYS A 118 10.71 -6.15 28.42
N GLN A 119 11.40 -5.02 28.38
CA GLN A 119 12.75 -4.84 28.93
C GLN A 119 13.68 -5.99 28.48
N ASP A 120 13.63 -6.33 27.19
CA ASP A 120 14.32 -7.49 26.60
C ASP A 120 15.53 -7.01 25.78
N ILE A 121 16.71 -7.11 26.40
CA ILE A 121 18.00 -6.69 25.85
C ILE A 121 18.34 -7.44 24.56
N ASP A 122 18.01 -8.73 24.48
CA ASP A 122 18.31 -9.55 23.30
C ASP A 122 17.51 -9.07 22.09
N LEU A 123 16.30 -8.55 22.30
CA LEU A 123 15.54 -7.91 21.23
C LEU A 123 16.15 -6.57 20.83
N MET A 124 16.70 -5.80 21.78
CA MET A 124 17.40 -4.55 21.45
C MET A 124 18.66 -4.82 20.62
N LYS A 125 19.50 -5.77 21.05
CA LYS A 125 20.71 -6.19 20.32
C LYS A 125 20.39 -6.68 18.90
N LYS A 126 19.24 -7.33 18.68
CA LYS A 126 18.77 -7.74 17.34
C LYS A 126 18.30 -6.58 16.47
N ALA A 127 18.01 -5.42 17.06
CA ALA A 127 17.50 -4.25 16.35
C ALA A 127 18.62 -3.36 15.81
N VAL A 128 19.84 -3.49 16.32
CA VAL A 128 20.99 -2.62 16.04
C VAL A 128 22.15 -3.41 15.41
N PRO A 129 23.16 -2.75 14.80
CA PRO A 129 24.40 -3.40 14.36
C PRO A 129 25.08 -4.20 15.47
N ASP A 130 25.83 -5.25 15.11
CA ASP A 130 26.54 -6.09 16.10
C ASP A 130 27.63 -5.26 16.84
N GLU A 131 28.30 -4.34 16.15
CA GLU A 131 29.18 -3.33 16.77
C GLU A 131 28.42 -2.47 17.80
N TYR A 132 27.16 -2.15 17.50
CA TYR A 132 26.23 -1.52 18.43
C TYR A 132 25.54 -2.52 19.38
N ALA A 133 25.88 -3.79 19.44
CA ALA A 133 25.37 -4.69 20.47
C ALA A 133 26.42 -4.92 21.55
N GLU A 134 27.71 -4.82 21.19
CA GLU A 134 28.85 -5.09 22.07
C GLU A 134 28.98 -4.07 23.21
N TRP A 135 28.71 -2.79 22.94
CA TRP A 135 28.59 -1.72 23.94
C TRP A 135 27.32 -1.79 24.82
N MET A 136 26.30 -2.60 24.48
CA MET A 136 25.09 -2.77 25.29
C MET A 136 25.31 -3.83 26.38
N THR A 137 26.12 -3.46 27.37
CA THR A 137 26.40 -4.28 28.56
C THR A 137 25.20 -4.30 29.50
N ASP A 138 25.08 -5.37 30.30
CA ASP A 138 23.96 -5.54 31.23
C ASP A 138 23.85 -4.35 32.20
N ASP A 139 24.99 -3.81 32.67
CA ASP A 139 25.02 -2.62 33.54
C ASP A 139 24.37 -1.38 32.88
N ILE A 140 24.71 -1.08 31.61
CA ILE A 140 24.14 0.07 30.88
C ILE A 140 22.64 -0.12 30.68
N VAL A 141 22.24 -1.36 30.41
CA VAL A 141 20.87 -1.69 30.09
C VAL A 141 19.99 -1.72 31.34
N ASP A 142 20.54 -2.16 32.47
CA ASP A 142 19.90 -2.02 33.77
C ASP A 142 19.61 -0.53 34.02
N TYR A 143 20.59 0.38 33.88
CA TYR A 143 20.31 1.83 34.01
C TYR A 143 19.25 2.37 33.03
N MET A 144 19.14 1.76 31.85
CA MET A 144 18.16 2.18 30.83
C MET A 144 16.76 1.60 31.10
N PHE A 145 16.66 0.46 31.76
CA PHE A 145 15.41 -0.24 32.08
C PHE A 145 15.01 -0.23 33.55
N ASP A 146 15.81 0.36 34.45
CA ASP A 146 15.57 0.60 35.88
C ASP A 146 14.48 1.66 36.12
N LEU A 147 13.42 1.57 35.33
CA LEU A 147 12.20 2.32 35.45
C LEU A 147 11.15 1.31 35.95
N ASP A 148 10.91 1.36 37.25
CA ASP A 148 9.85 0.66 37.98
C ASP A 148 8.42 1.12 37.55
N SER A 149 8.29 1.64 36.32
CA SER A 149 7.07 2.22 35.77
C SER A 149 6.47 1.34 34.69
N ASP A 150 5.14 1.17 34.71
CA ASP A 150 4.36 0.51 33.66
C ASP A 150 4.31 1.41 32.42
N TYR A 151 5.43 1.46 31.70
CA TYR A 151 5.52 2.22 30.46
C TYR A 151 5.27 1.32 29.25
N LYS A 152 4.53 1.85 28.28
CA LYS A 152 4.27 1.20 27.00
C LYS A 152 4.64 2.11 25.84
N ILE A 153 5.56 1.64 25.01
CA ILE A 153 6.01 2.32 23.80
C ILE A 153 5.28 1.74 22.58
N THR A 154 4.90 2.57 21.63
CA THR A 154 4.40 2.17 20.31
C THR A 154 5.07 3.01 19.26
N ILE A 155 5.68 2.39 18.25
CA ILE A 155 6.37 3.09 17.16
C ILE A 155 5.59 2.85 15.87
N LYS A 156 5.05 3.91 15.29
CA LYS A 156 4.26 3.85 14.06
C LYS A 156 4.96 4.61 12.96
N VAL A 157 5.59 3.88 12.04
CA VAL A 157 6.17 4.46 10.83
C VAL A 157 5.07 5.09 9.98
N THR A 158 5.20 6.39 9.73
CA THR A 158 4.24 7.23 8.99
C THR A 158 4.69 7.42 7.54
N ASP A 159 5.99 7.59 7.31
CA ASP A 159 6.57 7.69 5.98
C ASP A 159 7.92 6.96 5.87
N LYS A 160 8.38 6.78 4.63
CA LYS A 160 9.70 6.24 4.34
C LYS A 160 10.29 6.85 3.09
N GLU A 161 11.58 7.15 3.17
CA GLU A 161 12.40 7.53 2.03
C GLU A 161 13.50 6.50 1.82
N LYS A 162 13.75 6.14 0.55
CA LYS A 162 14.82 5.21 0.21
C LYS A 162 16.07 6.01 -0.12
N ILE A 163 17.17 5.72 0.57
CA ILE A 163 18.46 6.33 0.27
C ILE A 163 18.97 5.76 -1.06
N ALA A 164 19.39 6.65 -1.97
CA ALA A 164 19.93 6.24 -3.26
C ALA A 164 21.26 5.51 -3.05
N LYS A 165 21.49 4.40 -3.77
CA LYS A 165 22.69 3.57 -3.57
C LYS A 165 24.00 4.34 -3.74
N LYS A 166 24.02 5.34 -4.64
CA LYS A 166 25.20 6.17 -4.92
C LYS A 166 25.53 7.15 -3.79
N ASP A 167 24.55 7.48 -2.95
CA ASP A 167 24.68 8.46 -1.86
C ASP A 167 24.61 7.75 -0.50
N LEU A 168 24.49 6.42 -0.47
CA LEU A 168 24.16 5.68 0.75
C LEU A 168 25.23 5.86 1.84
N GLU A 169 26.49 5.66 1.49
CA GLU A 169 27.61 5.76 2.44
C GLU A 169 27.76 7.20 2.95
N GLU A 170 27.82 8.17 2.03
CA GLU A 170 27.93 9.60 2.33
C GLU A 170 26.78 10.08 3.22
N THR A 171 25.52 9.79 2.86
CA THR A 171 24.36 10.16 3.69
C THR A 171 24.42 9.52 5.08
N LEU A 172 24.86 8.27 5.21
CA LEU A 172 24.92 7.60 6.52
C LEU A 172 25.98 8.24 7.43
N ILE A 173 27.15 8.57 6.89
CA ILE A 173 28.25 9.16 7.65
C ILE A 173 27.95 10.64 7.97
N ASP A 174 27.60 11.43 6.94
CA ASP A 174 27.53 12.89 7.05
C ASP A 174 26.24 13.37 7.71
N ASP A 175 25.09 12.80 7.33
CA ASP A 175 23.79 13.27 7.82
C ASP A 175 23.33 12.55 9.09
N TYR A 176 23.78 11.30 9.28
CA TYR A 176 23.29 10.43 10.36
C TYR A 176 24.38 9.92 11.31
N TYR A 177 25.64 10.36 11.13
CA TYR A 177 26.77 10.05 12.01
C TYR A 177 26.96 8.56 12.27
N VAL A 178 26.66 7.72 11.28
CA VAL A 178 26.87 6.27 11.35
C VAL A 178 28.36 5.96 11.20
N LEU A 179 28.87 4.98 11.94
CA LEU A 179 30.26 4.54 11.82
C LEU A 179 30.61 4.14 10.38
N ASP A 180 31.79 4.57 9.92
CA ASP A 180 32.33 4.28 8.59
C ASP A 180 32.26 2.77 8.26
N SER A 181 32.63 1.91 9.22
CA SER A 181 32.56 0.44 9.10
C SER A 181 31.17 -0.05 8.68
N ILE A 182 30.13 0.47 9.32
CA ILE A 182 28.74 0.09 9.09
C ILE A 182 28.25 0.71 7.78
N ALA A 183 28.63 1.95 7.48
CA ALA A 183 28.23 2.67 6.28
C ALA A 183 28.81 2.03 5.00
N GLU A 184 30.10 1.66 5.01
CA GLU A 184 30.77 0.95 3.91
C GLU A 184 30.10 -0.40 3.60
N ASP A 185 29.68 -1.13 4.64
CA ASP A 185 29.06 -2.44 4.48
C ASP A 185 27.57 -2.37 4.10
N ALA A 186 26.90 -1.24 4.31
CA ALA A 186 25.50 -1.06 4.00
C ALA A 186 25.19 -1.28 2.51
N LYS A 187 24.20 -2.14 2.23
CA LYS A 187 23.78 -2.46 0.84
C LYS A 187 22.49 -1.77 0.41
N ALA A 188 21.71 -1.28 1.37
CA ALA A 188 20.50 -0.49 1.18
C ALA A 188 20.15 0.25 2.47
N GLY A 189 19.49 1.40 2.37
CA GLY A 189 19.03 2.17 3.52
C GLY A 189 17.65 2.80 3.29
N TYR A 190 16.92 2.99 4.38
CA TYR A 190 15.70 3.79 4.43
C TYR A 190 15.77 4.77 5.60
N ILE A 191 15.31 5.99 5.36
CA ILE A 191 14.98 6.97 6.39
C ILE A 191 13.48 6.78 6.67
N LEU A 192 13.11 6.59 7.93
CA LEU A 192 11.74 6.33 8.36
C LEU A 192 11.30 7.47 9.25
N GLU A 193 10.25 8.17 8.85
CA GLU A 193 9.51 9.05 9.76
C GLU A 193 8.54 8.19 10.56
N ALA A 194 8.50 8.37 11.88
CA ALA A 194 7.63 7.59 12.75
C ALA A 194 7.08 8.42 13.92
N GLU A 195 5.89 8.07 14.37
CA GLU A 195 5.30 8.56 15.61
C GLU A 195 5.64 7.56 16.73
N ALA A 196 6.45 7.97 17.71
CA ALA A 196 6.69 7.23 18.94
C ALA A 196 5.73 7.70 20.03
N THR A 197 4.87 6.81 20.50
CA THR A 197 3.96 7.05 21.62
C THR A 197 4.48 6.37 22.88
N LEU A 198 4.75 7.14 23.93
CA LEU A 198 4.99 6.65 25.28
C LEU A 198 3.70 6.77 26.09
N LYS A 199 3.30 5.68 26.76
CA LYS A 199 2.24 5.71 27.76
C LYS A 199 2.82 5.33 29.10
N GLN A 200 2.62 6.15 30.12
CA GLN A 200 3.08 5.91 31.47
C GLN A 200 2.05 6.49 32.44
N ASP A 201 1.65 5.73 33.45
CA ASP A 201 0.69 6.17 34.50
C ASP A 201 -0.63 6.76 33.97
N GLY A 202 -1.08 6.28 32.80
CA GLY A 202 -2.29 6.75 32.14
C GLY A 202 -2.12 8.01 31.29
N GLU A 203 -0.97 8.68 31.39
CA GLU A 203 -0.57 9.76 30.49
C GLU A 203 -0.03 9.19 29.17
N LYS A 204 -0.21 9.95 28.10
CA LYS A 204 0.29 9.60 26.77
C LYS A 204 1.04 10.78 26.20
N ASP A 205 2.32 10.58 25.92
CA ASP A 205 3.14 11.48 25.13
C ASP A 205 3.36 10.90 23.72
N THR A 206 3.46 11.75 22.71
CA THR A 206 3.71 11.32 21.33
C THR A 206 4.66 12.29 20.66
N GLN A 207 5.75 11.75 20.15
CA GLN A 207 6.81 12.50 19.50
C GLN A 207 7.06 11.94 18.11
N ASP A 208 7.31 12.83 17.16
CA ASP A 208 7.80 12.45 15.85
C ASP A 208 9.29 12.17 15.96
N ILE A 209 9.71 11.02 15.46
CA ILE A 209 11.09 10.55 15.46
C ILE A 209 11.51 10.16 14.04
N THR A 210 12.80 10.24 13.78
CA THR A 210 13.41 9.75 12.53
C THR A 210 14.29 8.55 12.83
N LEU A 211 14.00 7.42 12.18
CA LEU A 211 14.79 6.20 12.30
C LEU A 211 15.48 5.90 10.97
N VAL A 212 16.79 5.65 11.01
CA VAL A 212 17.53 5.19 9.83
C VAL A 212 17.79 3.69 9.96
N VAL A 213 17.30 2.94 8.98
CA VAL A 213 17.49 1.49 8.90
C VAL A 213 18.32 1.12 7.68
N VAL A 214 19.31 0.26 7.87
CA VAL A 214 20.20 -0.19 6.80
C VAL A 214 20.29 -1.70 6.74
N LYS A 215 20.67 -2.20 5.58
CA LYS A 215 20.91 -3.63 5.34
C LYS A 215 22.39 -3.93 5.34
N VAL A 216 22.87 -4.59 6.39
CA VAL A 216 24.25 -5.05 6.58
C VAL A 216 24.22 -6.57 6.77
N ASP A 217 25.10 -7.30 6.07
CA ASP A 217 25.20 -8.77 6.12
C ASP A 217 23.86 -9.53 5.98
N GLY A 218 22.98 -9.01 5.11
CA GLY A 218 21.68 -9.62 4.87
C GLY A 218 20.62 -9.33 5.95
N LYS A 219 21.01 -8.73 7.09
CA LYS A 219 20.12 -8.31 8.18
C LYS A 219 19.75 -6.83 8.03
N TRP A 220 18.58 -6.46 8.53
CA TRP A 220 18.16 -5.05 8.65
C TRP A 220 18.32 -4.61 10.10
N VAL A 221 18.97 -3.48 10.31
CA VAL A 221 19.29 -2.90 11.62
C VAL A 221 19.03 -1.40 11.64
N ILE A 222 18.74 -0.84 12.81
CA ILE A 222 18.65 0.60 13.08
C ILE A 222 20.05 1.12 13.39
N VAL A 223 20.50 2.12 12.65
CA VAL A 223 21.82 2.75 12.80
C VAL A 223 21.75 4.17 13.34
N SER A 224 20.57 4.78 13.32
CA SER A 224 20.34 6.10 13.89
C SER A 224 18.87 6.23 14.31
N GLY A 225 18.64 6.93 15.42
CA GLY A 225 17.33 7.32 15.92
C GLY A 225 17.42 8.71 16.52
N LEU A 226 16.74 9.67 15.90
CA LEU A 226 16.72 11.09 16.27
C LEU A 226 15.29 11.55 16.59
#